data_AF-A0A968K1Y0-F1
#
_entry.id   AF-A0A968K1Y0-F1
#
_cell.length_a   1.000
_cell.length_b   1.000
_cell.length_c   1.000
_cell.angle_alpha   90.00
_cell.angle_beta   90.00
_cell.angle_gamma   90.00
#
_symmetry.space_group_name_H-M   'P 1'
#
loop_
_entity.id
_entity.type
_entity.pdbx_description
1 polymer ?
#
loop_
_entity_poly.entity_id
_entity_poly.type
_entity_poly.pdbx_seq_one_letter_code
_entity_poly.pdbx_strand_id
1 'polypeptide(L)'
;SAVIEETEDRPVDPAAVDRALTADPAITHVAVVHCETTSGVLNPLVEVAGVVASHGRGLLIDAMSALGAIPLDVRQVPCDAVAA
;
A
#
# COMPACT_ATOMS: atom_id res chain seq x y z
N SER A 1 -3.42 3.53 15.73
CA SER A 1 -3.15 2.86 14.44
C SER A 1 -4.47 2.29 13.96
N ALA A 2 -4.82 2.52 12.70
CA ALA A 2 -5.93 1.83 12.04
C ALA A 2 -5.33 0.70 11.19
N VAL A 3 -5.95 -0.48 11.23
CA VAL A 3 -5.60 -1.60 10.35
C VAL A 3 -6.75 -1.74 9.37
N ILE A 4 -6.45 -1.57 8.08
CA ILE A 4 -7.38 -1.87 7.00
C ILE A 4 -7.00 -3.28 6.55
N GLU A 5 -7.80 -4.26 6.92
CA GLU A 5 -7.59 -5.67 6.55
C GLU A 5 -8.62 -6.00 5.46
N GLU A 6 -8.16 -6.04 4.21
CA GLU A 6 -8.95 -6.58 3.09
C GLU A 6 -8.66 -8.08 2.96
N THR A 7 -9.64 -8.85 2.47
CA THR A 7 -9.55 -10.33 2.43
C THR A 7 -8.53 -10.79 1.38
N GLU A 8 -7.73 -11.83 1.67
CA GLU A 8 -6.59 -12.37 0.87
C GLU A 8 -6.88 -12.63 -0.64
N ASP A 9 -8.14 -12.59 -1.06
CA ASP A 9 -8.57 -12.90 -2.43
C ASP A 9 -8.84 -11.66 -3.32
N ARG A 10 -8.66 -10.42 -2.82
CA ARG A 10 -8.96 -9.20 -3.59
C ARG A 10 -7.90 -8.11 -3.42
N PRO A 11 -7.56 -7.37 -4.50
CA PRO A 11 -6.68 -6.22 -4.38
C PRO A 11 -7.28 -5.17 -3.44
N VAL A 12 -6.42 -4.48 -2.70
CA VAL A 12 -6.77 -3.32 -1.89
C VAL A 12 -7.47 -2.27 -2.76
N ASP A 13 -8.65 -1.82 -2.32
CA ASP A 13 -9.37 -0.70 -2.93
C ASP A 13 -8.73 0.63 -2.49
N PRO A 14 -8.12 1.42 -3.39
CA PRO A 14 -7.58 2.74 -3.04
C PRO A 14 -8.64 3.68 -2.43
N ALA A 15 -9.92 3.53 -2.81
CA ALA A 15 -11.00 4.31 -2.22
C ALA A 15 -11.29 3.90 -0.77
N ALA A 16 -11.01 2.66 -0.37
CA ALA A 16 -11.08 2.24 1.03
C ALA A 16 -9.98 2.90 1.86
N VAL A 17 -8.77 3.01 1.30
CA VAL A 17 -7.64 3.75 1.91
C VAL A 17 -8.02 5.23 2.09
N ASP A 18 -8.57 5.86 1.06
CA ASP A 18 -9.00 7.26 1.11
C ASP A 18 -10.07 7.53 2.20
N ARG A 19 -11.08 6.65 2.27
CA ARG A 19 -12.13 6.72 3.31
C ARG A 19 -11.54 6.59 4.70
N ALA A 20 -10.59 5.68 4.91
CA ALA A 20 -9.97 5.46 6.21
C ALA A 20 -9.12 6.66 6.65
N LEU A 21 -8.30 7.21 5.75
CA LEU A 21 -7.48 8.39 6.03
C LEU A 21 -8.31 9.66 6.26
N THR A 22 -9.45 9.78 5.56
CA THR A 22 -10.41 10.86 5.79
C THR A 22 -11.10 10.73 7.15
N ALA A 23 -11.48 9.51 7.54
CA ALA A 23 -12.21 9.25 8.78
C ALA A 23 -11.35 9.42 10.04
N ASP A 24 -10.05 9.13 9.95
CA ASP A 24 -9.11 9.26 11.07
C ASP A 24 -7.87 10.09 10.70
N PRO A 25 -7.90 11.42 10.93
CA PRO A 25 -6.76 12.29 10.70
C PRO A 25 -5.52 11.98 11.57
N ALA A 26 -5.65 11.15 12.62
CA ALA A 26 -4.53 10.75 13.46
C ALA A 26 -3.66 9.65 12.81
N ILE A 27 -4.12 9.02 11.72
CA ILE A 27 -3.30 8.08 10.94
C ILE A 27 -2.13 8.84 10.32
N THR A 28 -0.91 8.42 10.62
CA THR A 28 0.32 9.05 10.08
C THR A 28 0.99 8.24 8.98
N HIS A 29 0.78 6.92 8.95
CA HIS A 29 1.42 6.01 8.01
C HIS A 29 0.44 4.92 7.54
N VAL A 30 0.64 4.46 6.32
CA VAL A 30 -0.03 3.29 5.73
C VAL A 30 1.02 2.24 5.40
N ALA A 31 0.74 0.98 5.71
CA ALA A 31 1.56 -0.15 5.30
C ALA A 31 0.80 -1.00 4.28
N VAL A 32 1.44 -1.39 3.18
CA VAL A 32 0.82 -2.21 2.13
C VAL A 32 1.75 -3.34 1.70
N VAL A 33 1.20 -4.54 1.54
CA VAL A 33 1.93 -5.69 0.99
C VAL A 33 1.76 -5.67 -0.54
N HIS A 34 2.85 -5.66 -1.30
CA HIS A 34 2.79 -5.49 -2.75
C HIS A 34 2.32 -6.76 -3.49
N CYS A 35 2.74 -7.93 -3.02
CA CYS A 35 2.40 -9.22 -3.60
C CYS A 35 2.08 -10.19 -2.47
N GLU A 36 0.82 -10.62 -2.39
CA GLU A 36 0.46 -11.75 -1.54
C GLU A 36 0.88 -13.05 -2.24
N THR A 37 1.90 -13.68 -1.68
CA THR A 37 2.48 -14.93 -2.21
C THR A 37 1.50 -16.10 -2.26
N THR A 38 0.43 -16.05 -1.47
CA THR A 38 -0.57 -17.12 -1.36
C THR A 38 -1.62 -17.05 -2.46
N SER A 39 -2.07 -15.84 -2.82
CA SER A 39 -3.17 -15.60 -3.78
C SER A 39 -2.68 -15.17 -5.18
N GLY A 40 -1.44 -14.67 -5.29
CA GLY A 40 -0.88 -14.15 -6.55
C GLY A 40 -1.50 -12.82 -6.99
N VAL A 41 -2.25 -12.17 -6.10
CA VAL A 41 -2.89 -10.88 -6.35
C VAL A 41 -1.91 -9.74 -6.13
N LEU A 42 -1.87 -8.81 -7.08
CA LEU A 42 -1.05 -7.60 -7.01
C LEU A 42 -1.90 -6.43 -6.55
N ASN A 43 -1.49 -5.80 -5.45
CA ASN A 43 -2.12 -4.58 -4.98
C ASN A 43 -1.76 -3.41 -5.91
N PRO A 44 -2.71 -2.50 -6.20
CA PRO A 44 -2.51 -1.34 -7.08
C PRO A 44 -1.64 -0.28 -6.38
N LEU A 45 -0.35 -0.57 -6.26
CA LEU A 45 0.59 0.16 -5.41
C LEU A 45 0.70 1.65 -5.77
N VAL A 46 0.68 1.98 -7.06
CA VAL A 46 0.74 3.35 -7.56
C VAL A 46 -0.48 4.16 -7.13
N GLU A 47 -1.66 3.54 -7.20
CA GLU A 47 -2.92 4.19 -6.82
C GLU A 47 -2.99 4.40 -5.30
N VAL A 48 -2.63 3.37 -4.52
CA VAL A 48 -2.55 3.46 -3.07
C VAL A 48 -1.54 4.53 -2.65
N ALA A 49 -0.35 4.54 -3.25
CA ALA A 49 0.67 5.54 -2.94
C ALA A 49 0.22 6.96 -3.29
N GLY A 50 -0.50 7.13 -4.40
CA GLY A 50 -1.10 8.41 -4.77
C GLY A 50 -2.10 8.92 -3.73
N VAL A 51 -2.97 8.04 -3.22
CA VAL A 51 -3.91 8.38 -2.13
C VAL A 51 -3.16 8.73 -0.85
N VAL A 52 -2.21 7.91 -0.43
CA VAL A 52 -1.47 8.14 0.81
C VAL A 52 -0.69 9.47 0.76
N ALA A 53 -0.07 9.76 -0.39
CA ALA A 53 0.62 11.01 -0.62
C ALA A 53 -0.32 12.23 -0.68
N SER A 54 -1.53 12.10 -1.24
CA SER A 54 -2.50 13.22 -1.30
C SER A 54 -2.99 13.64 0.10
N HIS A 55 -2.99 12.70 1.05
CA HIS A 55 -3.28 12.95 2.46
C HIS A 55 -2.05 13.39 3.26
N GLY A 56 -0.87 13.50 2.63
CA GLY A 56 0.39 13.87 3.27
C GLY A 56 0.86 12.84 4.32
N ARG A 57 0.55 11.56 4.12
CA ARG A 57 0.88 10.47 5.05
C ARG A 57 2.05 9.66 4.53
N GLY A 58 2.72 8.97 5.44
CA GLY A 58 3.81 8.08 5.09
C GLY A 58 3.33 6.75 4.50
N LEU A 59 4.12 6.15 3.62
CA LEU A 59 3.83 4.83 3.03
C LEU A 59 4.99 3.87 3.25
N LEU A 60 4.67 2.71 3.81
CA LEU A 60 5.57 1.57 3.96
C LEU A 60 5.11 0.45 3.03
N ILE A 61 6.03 -0.07 2.22
CA ILE A 61 5.73 -1.16 1.29
C ILE A 61 6.46 -2.42 1.75
N ASP A 62 5.72 -3.51 1.93
CA ASP A 62 6.30 -4.85 2.05
C ASP A 62 6.32 -5.51 0.67
N ALA A 63 7.52 -5.75 0.16
CA ALA A 63 7.77 -6.39 -1.12
C ALA A 63 8.64 -7.66 -0.99
N MET A 64 8.69 -8.28 0.21
CA MET A 64 9.53 -9.46 0.52
C MET A 64 9.40 -10.58 -0.53
N SER A 65 8.20 -10.77 -1.10
CA SER A 65 7.94 -11.81 -2.09
C SER A 65 8.01 -11.35 -3.56
N ALA A 66 8.10 -10.05 -3.82
CA ALA A 66 8.09 -9.46 -5.17
C ALA A 66 9.45 -8.92 -5.62
N LEU A 67 10.40 -8.73 -4.69
CA LEU A 67 11.72 -8.20 -4.98
C LEU A 67 12.49 -9.15 -5.91
N GLY A 68 12.45 -8.86 -7.22
CA GLY A 68 13.11 -9.62 -8.28
C GLY A 68 12.19 -10.18 -9.37
N ALA A 69 10.87 -10.21 -9.16
CA ALA A 69 9.90 -10.76 -10.12
C ALA A 69 9.05 -9.69 -10.82
N ILE A 70 8.83 -8.53 -10.18
CA ILE A 70 7.95 -7.47 -10.69
C ILE A 70 8.69 -6.13 -10.59
N PRO A 71 8.75 -5.34 -11.68
CA PRO A 71 9.42 -4.05 -11.66
C PRO A 71 8.65 -3.06 -10.78
N LEU A 72 9.13 -2.85 -9.56
CA LEU A 72 8.72 -1.75 -8.70
C LEU A 72 9.62 -0.53 -8.97
N ASP A 73 9.13 0.44 -9.76
CA ASP A 73 9.84 1.70 -9.93
C ASP A 73 9.55 2.61 -8.73
N VAL A 74 10.40 2.53 -7.71
CA VAL A 74 10.35 3.38 -6.51
C VAL A 74 10.46 4.89 -6.82
N ARG A 75 10.85 5.29 -8.05
CA ARG A 75 10.83 6.69 -8.48
C ARG A 75 9.43 7.16 -8.87
N GLN A 76 8.52 6.23 -9.14
CA GLN A 76 7.12 6.51 -9.48
C GLN A 76 6.17 6.28 -8.30
N VAL A 77 6.65 5.67 -7.21
CA VAL A 77 5.86 5.33 -6.02
C VAL A 77 6.41 6.08 -4.81
N PRO A 78 5.73 7.14 -4.33
CA PRO A 78 6.13 7.85 -3.12
C PRO A 78 6.02 6.90 -1.90
N CYS A 79 7.14 6.57 -1.27
CA CYS A 79 7.19 5.74 -0.07
C CYS A 79 8.37 6.11 0.82
N ASP A 80 8.22 5.91 2.13
CA ASP A 80 9.27 6.18 3.12
C ASP A 80 10.24 5.00 3.25
N ALA A 81 9.74 3.78 3.09
CA ALA A 81 10.55 2.56 3.15
C ALA A 81 9.92 1.42 2.35
N VAL A 82 10.80 0.56 1.85
CA VAL A 82 10.45 -0.73 1.27
C VAL A 82 11.14 -1.82 2.08
N ALA A 83 10.37 -2.75 2.65
CA ALA A 83 10.88 -3.98 3.24
C ALA A 83 10.95 -5.06 2.14
N ALA A 84 12.07 -5.78 2.09
CA ALA A 84 12.32 -6.82 1.10
C ALA A 84 13.22 -7.92 1.66
#